data_AF-A0A9E2CCG6-F1
#
_entry.id   AF-A0A9E2CCG6-F1
#
_cell.length_a   1.000
_cell.length_b   1.000
_cell.length_c   1.000
_cell.angle_alpha   90.00
_cell.angle_beta   90.00
_cell.angle_gamma   90.00
#
_symmetry.space_group_name_H-M   'P 1'
#
loop_
_entity.id
_entity.type
_entity.pdbx_description
1 polymer ?
#
loop_
_entity_poly.entity_id
_entity_poly.type
_entity_poly.pdbx_seq_one_letter_code
_entity_poly.pdbx_strand_id
1 'polypeptide(L)'
;MIDVCLNTYNAKESDKWNTREITNLKKQAEEARDKVVNQLKLARYFNHQAEWLIERFSEEKLRDVEGLVKLVDKAELKENDWSLTPGRYVGVAPEEEDPDFDFGETMRTIHSELERLNTQAVDLAKKISENFRELGI
;
A
#
# COMPACT_ATOMS: atom_id res chain seq x y z
N MET A 1 13.97 23.60 -1.85
CA MET A 1 15.02 24.64 -1.78
C MET A 1 15.68 24.88 -3.14
N ILE A 2 16.26 23.86 -3.80
CA ILE A 2 16.85 24.01 -5.14
C ILE A 2 15.84 24.49 -6.19
N ASP A 3 14.61 23.99 -6.18
CA ASP A 3 13.57 24.46 -7.12
C ASP A 3 13.23 25.94 -6.96
N VAL A 4 13.32 26.49 -5.75
CA VAL A 4 13.09 27.92 -5.50
C VAL A 4 14.26 28.73 -6.08
N CYS A 5 15.51 28.28 -5.89
CA CYS A 5 16.68 28.93 -6.49
C CYS A 5 16.62 28.92 -8.02
N LEU A 6 16.14 27.82 -8.62
CA LEU A 6 16.01 27.67 -10.06
C LEU A 6 14.86 28.49 -10.64
N ASN A 7 13.66 28.38 -10.05
CA ASN A 7 12.44 28.93 -10.64
C ASN A 7 12.12 30.36 -10.21
N THR A 8 12.62 30.79 -9.04
CA THR A 8 12.34 32.13 -8.50
C THR A 8 13.52 33.09 -8.69
N TYR A 9 14.75 32.58 -8.74
CA TYR A 9 15.96 33.42 -8.73
C TYR A 9 16.89 33.21 -9.93
N ASN A 10 16.49 32.44 -10.95
CA ASN A 10 17.30 32.15 -12.16
C ASN A 10 18.75 31.75 -11.84
N ALA A 11 18.96 30.94 -10.79
CA ALA A 11 20.30 30.70 -10.27
C ALA A 11 21.28 30.10 -11.29
N LYS A 12 20.80 29.48 -12.38
CA LYS A 12 21.61 28.98 -13.50
C LYS A 12 22.36 30.06 -14.28
N GLU A 13 21.89 31.29 -14.26
CA GLU A 13 22.51 32.42 -14.97
C GLU A 13 23.67 33.03 -14.17
N SER A 14 23.86 32.63 -12.90
CA SER A 14 24.94 33.12 -12.07
C SER A 14 26.28 32.48 -12.44
N ASP A 15 27.33 33.28 -12.50
CA ASP A 15 28.73 32.83 -12.70
C ASP A 15 29.22 31.84 -11.63
N LYS A 16 28.54 31.81 -10.47
CA LYS A 16 28.83 30.90 -9.35
C LYS A 16 28.11 29.56 -9.48
N TRP A 17 27.28 29.36 -10.50
CA TRP A 17 26.48 28.17 -10.67
C TRP A 17 27.30 27.02 -11.28
N ASN A 18 27.56 25.99 -10.47
CA ASN A 18 28.22 24.77 -10.92
C ASN A 18 27.22 23.62 -11.04
N THR A 19 26.70 23.38 -12.24
CA THR A 19 25.68 22.34 -12.51
C THR A 19 26.11 20.95 -12.06
N ARG A 20 27.38 20.56 -12.27
CA ARG A 20 27.87 19.22 -11.95
C ARG A 20 27.93 19.01 -10.44
N GLU A 21 28.47 19.99 -9.73
CA GLU A 21 28.59 19.95 -8.26
C GLU A 21 27.22 19.98 -7.59
N ILE A 22 26.32 20.87 -8.04
CA ILE A 22 24.96 20.98 -7.50
C ILE A 22 24.17 19.68 -7.73
N THR A 23 24.31 19.06 -8.91
CA THR A 23 23.63 17.78 -9.19
C THR A 23 24.16 16.66 -8.29
N ASN A 24 25.47 16.61 -8.06
CA ASN A 24 26.08 15.62 -7.17
C ASN A 24 25.63 15.82 -5.71
N LEU A 25 25.66 17.06 -5.22
CA LEU A 25 25.19 17.40 -3.88
C LEU A 25 23.69 17.12 -3.70
N LYS A 26 22.87 17.41 -4.71
CA LYS A 26 21.44 17.07 -4.72
C LYS A 26 21.26 15.56 -4.57
N LYS A 27 21.96 14.75 -5.38
CA LYS A 27 21.89 13.29 -5.32
C LYS A 27 22.31 12.76 -3.95
N GLN A 28 23.41 13.26 -3.38
CA GLN A 28 23.87 12.87 -2.04
C GLN A 28 22.84 13.23 -0.96
N ALA A 29 22.23 14.41 -1.04
CA ALA A 29 21.19 14.84 -0.11
C ALA A 29 19.92 13.98 -0.23
N GLU A 30 19.50 13.62 -1.45
CA GLU A 30 18.39 12.72 -1.70
C GLU A 30 18.68 11.31 -1.16
N GLU A 31 19.86 10.75 -1.42
CA GLU A 31 20.26 9.44 -0.87
C GLU A 31 20.33 9.45 0.66
N ALA A 32 20.86 10.52 1.26
CA ALA A 32 20.91 10.67 2.71
C ALA A 32 19.51 10.79 3.32
N ARG A 33 18.63 11.60 2.70
CA ARG A 33 17.22 11.72 3.09
C ARG A 33 16.53 10.36 3.01
N ASP A 34 16.67 9.65 1.90
CA ASP A 34 15.98 8.37 1.68
C ASP A 34 16.44 7.33 2.69
N LYS A 35 17.74 7.29 3.02
CA LYS A 35 18.25 6.46 4.13
C LYS A 35 17.58 6.78 5.45
N VAL A 36 17.52 8.07 5.83
CA VAL A 36 16.89 8.50 7.10
C VAL A 36 15.40 8.19 7.11
N VAL A 37 14.69 8.50 6.03
CA VAL A 37 13.25 8.21 5.89
C VAL A 37 12.98 6.72 6.02
N ASN A 38 13.76 5.87 5.38
CA ASN A 38 13.58 4.42 5.47
C ASN A 38 13.85 3.87 6.88
N GLN A 39 14.85 4.41 7.59
CA GLN A 39 15.09 4.06 8.99
C GLN A 39 13.94 4.51 9.89
N LEU A 40 13.41 5.72 9.69
CA LEU A 40 12.26 6.22 10.43
C LEU A 40 10.99 5.43 10.14
N LYS A 41 10.77 4.98 8.89
CA LYS A 41 9.66 4.10 8.54
C LYS A 41 9.70 2.80 9.33
N LEU A 42 10.89 2.20 9.49
CA LEU A 42 11.05 0.98 10.27
C LEU A 42 10.77 1.20 11.76
N ALA A 43 11.28 2.29 12.33
CA ALA A 43 11.00 2.65 13.73
C ALA A 43 9.51 2.91 13.96
N ARG A 44 8.86 3.68 13.07
CA ARG A 44 7.42 3.94 13.08
C ARG A 44 6.62 2.63 13.00
N TYR A 45 7.03 1.73 12.09
CA TYR A 45 6.39 0.42 11.94
C TYR A 45 6.41 -0.36 13.25
N PHE A 46 7.59 -0.55 13.87
CA PHE A 46 7.67 -1.32 15.11
C PHE A 46 6.95 -0.65 16.28
N ASN A 47 7.00 0.68 16.37
CA ASN A 47 6.23 1.41 17.39
C ASN A 47 4.73 1.17 17.23
N HIS A 48 4.22 1.30 16.01
CA HIS A 48 2.82 1.03 15.71
C HIS A 48 2.42 -0.42 16.01
N GLN A 49 3.26 -1.40 15.65
CA GLN A 49 2.99 -2.81 15.96
C GLN A 49 2.99 -3.09 17.47
N ALA A 50 3.87 -2.42 18.23
CA ALA A 50 3.90 -2.54 19.69
C ALA A 50 2.65 -1.93 20.32
N GLU A 51 2.24 -0.75 19.88
CA GLU A 51 0.98 -0.11 20.31
C GLU A 51 -0.22 -1.00 20.01
N TRP A 52 -0.32 -1.53 18.77
CA TRP A 52 -1.37 -2.45 18.34
C TRP A 52 -1.48 -3.69 19.24
N LEU A 53 -0.32 -4.27 19.62
CA LEU A 53 -0.27 -5.46 20.47
C LEU A 53 -0.68 -5.14 21.92
N ILE A 54 -0.15 -4.05 22.49
CA ILE A 54 -0.43 -3.64 23.87
C ILE A 54 -1.90 -3.26 24.04
N GLU A 55 -2.49 -2.57 23.05
CA GLU A 55 -3.89 -2.20 23.09
C GLU A 55 -4.82 -3.43 23.13
N ARG A 56 -4.51 -4.45 22.33
CA ARG A 56 -5.33 -5.68 22.23
C ARG A 56 -5.08 -6.67 23.36
N PHE A 57 -3.87 -6.70 23.93
CA PHE A 57 -3.44 -7.63 24.98
C PHE A 57 -2.83 -6.90 26.18
N SER A 58 -3.57 -5.94 26.74
CA SER A 58 -3.10 -5.03 27.80
C SER A 58 -2.65 -5.71 29.11
N GLU A 59 -3.10 -6.93 29.38
CA GLU A 59 -2.68 -7.72 30.55
C GLU A 59 -1.57 -8.74 30.24
N GLU A 60 -0.97 -8.69 29.04
CA GLU A 60 0.01 -9.68 28.56
C GLU A 60 -0.52 -11.13 28.56
N LYS A 61 -1.85 -11.27 28.61
CA LYS A 61 -2.57 -12.54 28.60
C LYS A 61 -3.38 -12.66 27.33
N LEU A 62 -3.52 -13.90 26.86
CA LEU A 62 -4.48 -14.20 25.82
C LEU A 62 -5.88 -13.83 26.31
N ARG A 63 -6.56 -13.02 25.51
CA ARG A 63 -7.96 -12.67 25.65
C ARG A 63 -8.61 -12.75 24.28
N ASP A 64 -9.93 -12.88 24.28
CA ASP A 64 -10.69 -12.85 23.04
C ASP A 64 -10.63 -11.44 22.44
N VAL A 65 -10.37 -11.37 21.14
CA VAL A 65 -10.31 -10.16 20.33
C VAL A 65 -11.07 -10.43 19.04
N GLU A 66 -12.18 -9.71 18.83
CA GLU A 66 -13.03 -9.89 17.67
C GLU A 66 -12.25 -9.70 16.36
N GLY A 67 -12.49 -10.59 15.40
CA GLY A 67 -11.77 -10.65 14.12
C GLY A 67 -10.31 -11.10 14.20
N LEU A 68 -9.75 -11.36 15.38
CA LEU A 68 -8.36 -11.79 15.57
C LEU A 68 -8.20 -13.16 16.24
N VAL A 69 -8.72 -13.34 17.46
CA VAL A 69 -8.53 -14.58 18.24
C VAL A 69 -9.66 -14.81 19.24
N LYS A 70 -10.03 -16.07 19.45
CA LYS A 70 -10.96 -16.49 20.52
C LYS A 70 -10.49 -17.81 21.12
N LEU A 71 -10.53 -17.93 22.43
CA LEU A 71 -10.33 -19.20 23.13
C LEU A 71 -11.63 -20.01 23.10
N VAL A 72 -11.56 -21.22 22.54
CA VAL A 72 -12.71 -22.10 22.32
C VAL A 72 -12.47 -23.42 23.04
N ASP A 73 -13.47 -23.91 23.77
CA ASP A 73 -13.40 -25.20 24.44
C ASP A 73 -13.86 -26.37 23.54
N LYS A 74 -13.70 -27.60 24.02
CA LYS A 74 -14.09 -28.79 23.25
C LYS A 74 -15.60 -28.94 23.08
N ALA A 75 -16.40 -28.33 23.94
CA ALA A 75 -17.86 -28.37 23.83
C ALA A 75 -18.32 -27.47 22.68
N GLU A 76 -17.84 -26.23 22.64
CA GLU A 76 -18.11 -25.27 21.55
C GLU A 76 -17.57 -25.77 20.20
N LEU A 77 -16.38 -26.40 20.18
CA LEU A 77 -15.87 -27.07 18.97
C LEU A 77 -16.81 -28.17 18.47
N LYS A 78 -17.35 -29.00 19.37
CA LYS A 78 -18.26 -30.09 19.03
C LYS A 78 -19.58 -29.56 18.48
N GLU A 79 -20.12 -28.48 19.04
CA GLU A 79 -21.32 -27.80 18.53
C GLU A 79 -21.11 -27.24 17.13
N ASN A 80 -19.87 -26.89 16.78
CA ASN A 80 -19.47 -26.39 15.47
C ASN A 80 -18.92 -27.49 14.54
N ASP A 81 -19.35 -28.74 14.73
CA ASP A 81 -18.97 -29.92 13.92
C ASP A 81 -17.45 -30.16 13.85
N TRP A 82 -16.71 -29.78 14.89
CA TRP A 82 -15.24 -29.83 14.95
C TRP A 82 -14.55 -29.00 13.86
N SER A 83 -15.25 -28.05 13.24
CA SER A 83 -14.69 -27.14 12.26
C SER A 83 -13.66 -26.24 12.93
N LEU A 84 -12.46 -26.10 12.35
CA LEU A 84 -11.43 -25.19 12.83
C LEU A 84 -11.41 -23.85 12.07
N THR A 85 -12.44 -23.57 11.28
CA THR A 85 -12.54 -22.32 10.52
C THR A 85 -12.68 -21.13 11.47
N PRO A 86 -11.69 -20.22 11.54
CA PRO A 86 -11.68 -19.15 12.56
C PRO A 86 -12.92 -18.27 12.54
N GLY A 87 -13.46 -17.99 11.35
CA GLY A 87 -14.66 -17.16 11.18
C GLY A 87 -15.93 -17.69 11.88
N ARG A 88 -15.96 -18.96 12.30
CA ARG A 88 -17.08 -19.50 13.10
C ARG A 88 -17.03 -19.06 14.56
N TYR A 89 -15.88 -18.62 15.04
CA TYR A 89 -15.63 -18.35 16.48
C TYR A 89 -15.26 -16.90 16.74
N VAL A 90 -14.42 -16.33 15.88
CA VAL A 90 -13.68 -15.09 16.15
C VAL A 90 -14.50 -13.82 15.87
N GLY A 91 -15.64 -13.93 15.18
CA GLY A 91 -16.45 -12.76 14.81
C GLY A 91 -15.77 -11.88 13.75
N VAL A 92 -16.23 -10.63 13.62
CA VAL A 92 -15.70 -9.64 12.67
C VAL A 92 -15.14 -8.47 13.46
N ALA A 93 -13.92 -8.04 13.14
CA ALA A 93 -13.33 -6.87 13.79
C ALA A 93 -14.16 -5.61 13.46
N PRO A 94 -14.24 -4.64 14.39
CA PRO A 94 -14.75 -3.31 14.06
C PRO A 94 -13.94 -2.71 12.90
N GLU A 95 -14.60 -1.92 12.07
CA GLU A 95 -13.95 -1.23 10.96
C GLU A 95 -12.96 -0.18 11.52
N GLU A 96 -11.66 -0.38 11.29
CA GLU A 96 -10.64 0.61 11.59
C GLU A 96 -10.41 1.45 10.32
N GLU A 97 -10.63 2.76 10.40
CA GLU A 97 -10.21 3.69 9.35
C GLU A 97 -8.68 3.73 9.36
N ASP A 98 -8.04 3.15 8.34
CA ASP A 98 -6.61 3.35 8.10
C ASP A 98 -6.39 4.78 7.60
N PRO A 99 -5.81 5.69 8.40
CA PRO A 99 -5.65 7.09 8.03
C PRO A 99 -4.66 7.28 6.87
N ASP A 100 -3.83 6.28 6.58
CA ASP A 100 -2.86 6.31 5.50
C ASP A 100 -3.42 5.68 4.19
N PHE A 101 -4.64 5.12 4.20
CA PHE A 101 -5.25 4.47 3.04
C PHE A 101 -6.38 5.31 2.42
N ASP A 102 -6.13 5.92 1.26
CA ASP A 102 -7.17 6.58 0.46
C ASP A 102 -7.91 5.54 -0.41
N PHE A 103 -9.04 5.06 0.10
CA PHE A 103 -9.93 4.15 -0.63
C PHE A 103 -10.43 4.77 -1.95
N GLY A 104 -10.68 6.07 -1.97
CA GLY A 104 -11.15 6.79 -3.15
C GLY A 104 -10.10 6.82 -4.27
N GLU A 105 -8.84 7.10 -3.93
CA GLU A 105 -7.72 7.06 -4.88
C GLU A 105 -7.49 5.66 -5.42
N THR A 106 -7.52 4.66 -4.54
CA THR A 106 -7.36 3.25 -4.92
C THR A 106 -8.46 2.82 -5.88
N MET A 107 -9.72 3.12 -5.57
CA MET A 107 -10.86 2.80 -6.44
C MET A 107 -10.79 3.51 -7.79
N ARG A 108 -10.39 4.79 -7.82
CA ARG A 108 -10.17 5.52 -9.08
C ARG A 108 -9.10 4.86 -9.93
N THR A 109 -7.99 4.47 -9.32
CA THR A 109 -6.87 3.79 -10.00
C THR A 109 -7.34 2.47 -10.62
N ILE A 110 -8.00 1.62 -9.82
CA ILE A 110 -8.55 0.34 -10.29
C ILE A 110 -9.54 0.55 -11.44
N HIS A 111 -10.41 1.56 -11.33
CA HIS A 111 -11.39 1.85 -12.37
C HIS A 111 -10.73 2.26 -13.69
N SER A 112 -9.74 3.16 -13.65
CA SER A 112 -8.99 3.56 -14.83
C SER A 112 -8.21 2.41 -15.45
N GLU A 113 -7.63 1.52 -14.64
CA GLU A 113 -6.97 0.31 -15.13
C GLU A 113 -7.96 -0.65 -15.82
N LEU A 114 -9.14 -0.83 -15.24
CA LEU A 114 -10.19 -1.65 -15.81
C LEU A 114 -10.68 -1.11 -17.16
N GLU A 115 -10.91 0.20 -17.27
CA GLU A 115 -11.28 0.83 -18.55
C GLU A 115 -10.21 0.59 -19.63
N ARG A 116 -8.94 0.80 -19.28
CA ARG A 116 -7.82 0.56 -20.18
C ARG A 116 -7.77 -0.90 -20.65
N LEU A 117 -7.95 -1.85 -19.73
CA LEU A 117 -7.98 -3.28 -20.06
C LEU A 117 -9.17 -3.62 -20.98
N ASN A 118 -10.33 -3.02 -20.76
CA ASN A 118 -11.49 -3.20 -21.63
C ASN A 118 -11.24 -2.68 -23.04
N THR A 119 -10.65 -1.49 -23.20
CA THR A 119 -10.26 -0.97 -24.53
C THR A 119 -9.31 -1.93 -25.24
N GLN A 120 -8.28 -2.42 -24.53
CA GLN A 120 -7.32 -3.37 -25.08
C GLN A 120 -7.98 -4.69 -25.49
N ALA A 121 -8.94 -5.19 -24.70
CA ALA A 121 -9.69 -6.39 -25.01
C ALA A 121 -10.53 -6.23 -26.28
N VAL A 122 -11.20 -5.09 -26.46
CA VAL A 122 -11.98 -4.77 -27.67
C VAL A 122 -11.07 -4.71 -28.91
N ASP A 123 -9.93 -4.02 -28.80
CA ASP A 123 -8.97 -3.92 -29.91
C ASP A 123 -8.40 -5.30 -30.29
N LEU A 124 -8.10 -6.12 -29.29
CA LEU A 124 -7.61 -7.48 -29.51
C LEU A 124 -8.68 -8.35 -30.18
N ALA A 125 -9.93 -8.28 -29.72
CA ALA A 125 -11.05 -9.01 -30.32
C ALA A 125 -11.26 -8.60 -31.79
N LYS A 126 -11.12 -7.30 -32.11
CA LYS A 126 -11.21 -6.79 -33.47
C LYS A 126 -10.10 -7.36 -34.35
N LYS A 127 -8.84 -7.32 -33.90
CA LYS A 127 -7.70 -7.89 -34.63
C LYS A 127 -7.87 -9.38 -34.87
N ILE A 128 -8.34 -10.12 -33.86
CA ILE A 128 -8.62 -11.56 -34.01
C ILE A 128 -9.68 -11.78 -35.11
N SER A 129 -10.78 -11.01 -35.09
CA SER A 129 -11.84 -11.13 -36.10
C SER A 129 -11.36 -10.78 -37.51
N GLU A 130 -10.51 -9.76 -37.66
CA GLU A 130 -9.89 -9.39 -38.94
C GLU A 130 -8.98 -10.51 -39.45
N ASN A 131 -8.14 -11.08 -38.60
CA ASN A 131 -7.27 -12.20 -38.96
C ASN A 131 -8.07 -13.44 -39.41
N PHE A 132 -9.18 -13.78 -38.73
CA PHE A 132 -10.04 -14.89 -39.16
C PHE A 132 -10.65 -14.63 -40.54
N ARG A 133 -11.14 -13.40 -40.78
CA ARG A 133 -11.70 -12.99 -42.08
C ARG A 133 -10.67 -13.10 -43.21
N GLU A 134 -9.42 -12.70 -42.96
CA GLU A 134 -8.32 -12.83 -43.92
C GLU A 134 -7.96 -14.29 -44.22
N LEU A 135 -8.14 -15.18 -43.25
CA LEU A 135 -7.95 -16.64 -43.41
C LEU A 135 -9.15 -17.33 -44.08
N GLY A 136 -10.22 -16.60 -44.41
CA GLY A 136 -11.40 -17.12 -45.10
C GLY A 136 -12.33 -17.96 -44.21
N ILE A 137 -12.27 -17.77 -42.88
CA ILE A 137 -13.14 -18.42 -41.88
C ILE A 137 -13.96 -17.36 -41.15
#